data_AF-A0A8J3P8U3-F1
#
_entry.id   AF-A0A8J3P8U3-F1
#
_cell.length_a   1.000
_cell.length_b   1.000
_cell.length_c   1.000
_cell.angle_alpha   90.00
_cell.angle_beta   90.00
_cell.angle_gamma   90.00
#
_symmetry.space_group_name_H-M   'P 1'
#
loop_
_entity.id
_entity.type
_entity.pdbx_description
1 polymer ?
#
loop_
_entity_poly.entity_id
_entity_poly.type
_entity_poly.pdbx_seq_one_letter_code
_entity_poly.pdbx_strand_id
1 'polypeptide(L)'
;MTVAALPAPRTPAPPRAAGLALGFAACAAVALAAALRAPLATTVLGLIAFGVLHNVLELRYVAGRFAHVLTGRLLWTALALVTAIVFCRLLALRVPEIVLCYGVLAAGVWHAVPRRWLAPAGLGLAGAAAVSLTWPAYHFVVLAHLHNVVPLFFLWEWSRRLAGRERALFRAAQLGWVLLVPALLLAGVFDPLLADGSAAVVAFAGTPESIAAPVSPPGLTAGLRFLAVFAFLQAMHYVVWLGFLPRFAPDAAAAFEQRVPWLAGWRPWALGAAAALVLGGLFLVDYGQGRTMYQALASYHAYLEFPVLLALLFARPRPA
;
A
#
# COMPACT_ATOMS: atom_id res chain seq x y z
N MET A 1 0.34 29.87 -49.48
CA MET A 1 0.40 30.12 -48.02
C MET A 1 0.96 28.88 -47.36
N THR A 2 2.24 28.92 -46.98
CA THR A 2 2.94 27.83 -46.28
C THR A 2 2.54 27.89 -44.80
N VAL A 3 1.84 26.86 -44.33
CA VAL A 3 1.49 26.71 -42.90
C VAL A 3 2.79 26.47 -42.14
N ALA A 4 3.23 27.48 -41.37
CA ALA A 4 4.37 27.34 -40.47
C ALA A 4 4.05 26.25 -39.44
N ALA A 5 4.86 25.19 -39.42
CA ALA A 5 4.74 24.12 -38.45
C ALA A 5 4.91 24.70 -37.04
N LEU A 6 3.86 24.59 -36.22
CA LEU A 6 3.94 24.95 -34.81
C LEU A 6 5.06 24.13 -34.15
N PRO A 7 5.96 24.76 -33.36
CA PRO A 7 7.01 24.04 -32.67
C PRO A 7 6.37 22.98 -31.75
N ALA A 8 6.91 21.76 -31.81
CA ALA A 8 6.46 20.66 -30.97
C ALA A 8 6.44 21.11 -29.49
N PRO A 9 5.39 20.75 -28.73
CA PRO A 9 5.30 21.11 -27.32
C PRO A 9 6.56 20.64 -26.60
N ARG A 10 7.28 21.59 -25.97
CA ARG A 10 8.47 21.28 -25.17
C ARG A 10 8.05 20.32 -24.06
N THR A 11 8.52 19.08 -24.14
CA THR A 11 8.39 18.12 -23.04
C THR A 11 9.11 18.72 -21.82
N PRO A 12 8.43 18.93 -20.69
CA PRO A 12 9.07 19.46 -19.49
C PRO A 12 10.26 18.57 -19.11
N ALA A 13 11.36 19.20 -18.69
CA ALA A 13 12.52 18.46 -18.22
C ALA A 13 12.09 17.54 -17.05
N PRO A 14 12.61 16.29 -17.00
CA PRO A 14 12.28 15.40 -15.90
C PRO A 14 12.66 16.06 -14.56
N PRO A 15 11.83 15.94 -13.53
CA PRO A 15 12.11 16.52 -12.22
C PRO A 15 13.45 16.00 -11.70
N ARG A 16 14.29 16.92 -11.20
CA ARG A 16 15.59 16.55 -10.60
C ARG A 16 15.36 15.66 -9.39
N ALA A 17 16.10 14.56 -9.27
CA ALA A 17 15.91 13.60 -8.19
C ALA A 17 16.12 14.20 -6.79
N ALA A 18 16.98 15.22 -6.68
CA ALA A 18 17.14 15.98 -5.44
C ALA A 18 15.83 16.65 -4.99
N GLY A 19 15.06 17.21 -5.93
CA GLY A 19 13.75 17.79 -5.64
C GLY A 19 12.73 16.73 -5.19
N LEU A 20 12.76 15.54 -5.81
CA LEU A 20 11.90 14.43 -5.38
C LEU A 20 12.28 13.91 -3.98
N ALA A 21 13.57 13.75 -3.70
CA ALA A 21 14.05 13.32 -2.38
C ALA A 21 13.67 14.33 -1.28
N LEU A 22 13.84 15.63 -1.54
CA LEU A 22 13.40 16.69 -0.65
C LEU A 22 11.88 16.70 -0.46
N GLY A 23 11.11 16.47 -1.54
CA GLY A 23 9.65 16.34 -1.48
C GLY A 23 9.21 15.18 -0.57
N PHE A 24 9.84 14.00 -0.71
CA PHE A 24 9.59 12.87 0.17
C PHE A 24 9.98 13.15 1.62
N ALA A 25 11.13 13.79 1.85
CA ALA A 25 11.56 14.18 3.19
C ALA A 25 10.58 15.17 3.85
N ALA A 26 10.07 16.15 3.09
CA ALA A 26 9.06 17.08 3.57
C ALA A 26 7.73 16.38 3.88
N CYS A 27 7.25 15.51 2.99
CA CYS A 27 6.06 14.70 3.24
C CYS A 27 6.23 13.81 4.47
N ALA A 28 7.40 13.18 4.65
CA ALA A 28 7.70 12.35 5.80
C ALA A 28 7.73 13.18 7.10
N ALA A 29 8.29 14.38 7.09
CA ALA A 29 8.27 15.27 8.25
C ALA A 29 6.83 15.64 8.64
N VAL A 30 5.98 15.98 7.68
CA VAL A 30 4.55 16.30 7.92
C VAL A 30 3.79 15.07 8.42
N ALA A 31 3.98 13.91 7.78
CA ALA A 31 3.35 12.65 8.19
C ALA A 31 3.79 12.23 9.60
N LEU A 32 5.07 12.40 9.93
CA LEU A 32 5.62 12.10 11.25
C LEU A 32 5.04 13.04 12.31
N ALA A 33 4.96 14.34 12.01
CA ALA A 33 4.33 15.31 12.92
C ALA A 33 2.86 14.94 13.18
N ALA A 34 2.10 14.60 12.14
CA ALA A 34 0.71 14.15 12.28
C ALA A 34 0.60 12.85 13.10
N ALA A 35 1.45 11.87 12.82
CA ALA A 35 1.47 10.59 13.52
C ALA A 35 1.90 10.70 14.99
N LEU A 36 2.77 11.65 15.33
CA LEU A 36 3.16 11.90 16.73
C LEU A 36 2.07 12.65 17.50
N ARG A 37 1.48 13.69 16.88
CA ARG A 37 0.54 14.59 17.55
C ARG A 37 -0.89 14.07 17.58
N ALA A 38 -1.25 13.23 16.63
CA ALA A 38 -2.60 12.67 16.51
C ALA A 38 -2.59 11.32 15.77
N PRO A 39 -1.93 10.27 16.29
CA PRO A 39 -1.82 8.96 15.63
C PRO A 39 -3.19 8.35 15.32
N LEU A 40 -4.12 8.43 16.29
CA LEU A 40 -5.49 7.97 16.14
C LEU A 40 -6.23 8.73 15.02
N ALA A 41 -6.20 10.06 15.06
CA ALA A 41 -6.88 10.89 14.06
C ALA A 41 -6.29 10.69 12.66
N THR A 42 -4.96 10.59 12.56
CA THR A 42 -4.26 10.35 11.29
C THR A 42 -4.67 9.02 10.69
N THR A 43 -4.77 7.96 11.50
CA THR A 43 -5.22 6.64 11.06
C THR A 43 -6.68 6.66 10.61
N VAL A 44 -7.57 7.18 11.45
CA VAL A 44 -9.02 7.18 11.24
C VAL A 44 -9.41 8.11 10.08
N LEU A 45 -9.02 9.39 10.15
CA LEU A 45 -9.41 10.38 9.15
C LEU A 45 -8.64 10.19 7.84
N GLY A 46 -7.37 9.76 7.91
CA GLY A 46 -6.62 9.39 6.72
C GLY A 46 -7.29 8.23 5.97
N LEU A 47 -7.75 7.20 6.70
CA LEU A 47 -8.52 6.11 6.13
C LEU A 47 -9.81 6.60 5.45
N ILE A 48 -10.59 7.44 6.13
CA ILE A 48 -11.86 7.97 5.59
C ILE A 48 -11.61 8.82 4.34
N ALA A 49 -10.63 9.72 4.39
CA ALA A 49 -10.37 10.68 3.32
C ALA A 49 -9.69 10.06 2.09
N PHE A 50 -8.77 9.11 2.31
CA PHE A 50 -7.86 8.63 1.27
C PHE A 50 -7.95 7.13 1.00
N GLY A 51 -8.57 6.36 1.90
CA GLY A 51 -8.67 4.90 1.82
C GLY A 51 -9.29 4.41 0.52
N VAL A 52 -10.49 4.84 0.17
CA VAL A 52 -11.11 4.29 -1.05
C VAL A 52 -10.43 4.81 -2.32
N LEU A 53 -10.05 6.08 -2.32
CA LEU A 53 -9.41 6.70 -3.49
C LEU A 53 -8.05 6.05 -3.79
N HIS A 54 -7.23 5.75 -2.78
CA HIS A 54 -5.93 5.11 -3.04
C HIS A 54 -6.11 3.71 -3.59
N ASN A 55 -7.05 2.90 -3.08
CA ASN A 55 -7.36 1.57 -3.63
C ASN A 55 -7.65 1.64 -5.13
N VAL A 56 -8.48 2.61 -5.55
CA VAL A 56 -8.85 2.75 -6.97
C VAL A 56 -7.64 3.11 -7.84
N LEU A 57 -6.83 4.07 -7.39
CA LEU A 57 -5.66 4.51 -8.16
C LEU A 57 -4.54 3.46 -8.18
N GLU A 58 -4.36 2.76 -7.07
CA GLU A 58 -3.43 1.64 -6.95
C GLU A 58 -3.85 0.48 -7.86
N LEU A 59 -5.11 0.04 -7.81
CA LEU A 59 -5.61 -1.02 -8.68
C LEU A 59 -5.48 -0.63 -10.15
N ARG A 60 -5.76 0.63 -10.51
CA ARG A 60 -5.54 1.15 -11.87
C ARG A 60 -4.06 1.05 -12.27
N TYR A 61 -3.16 1.45 -11.39
CA TYR A 61 -1.72 1.36 -11.63
C TYR A 61 -1.27 -0.10 -11.79
N VAL A 62 -1.63 -0.97 -10.84
CA VAL A 62 -1.22 -2.38 -10.80
C VAL A 62 -1.77 -3.14 -12.00
N ALA A 63 -3.07 -2.96 -12.29
CA ALA A 63 -3.71 -3.58 -13.44
C ALA A 63 -3.06 -3.14 -14.76
N GLY A 64 -2.67 -1.87 -14.89
CA GLY A 64 -1.96 -1.37 -16.06
C GLY A 64 -0.54 -1.91 -16.16
N ARG A 65 0.30 -1.60 -15.17
CA ARG A 65 1.75 -1.86 -15.18
C ARG A 65 2.07 -3.34 -15.28
N PHE A 66 1.26 -4.16 -14.62
CA PHE A 66 1.44 -5.61 -14.51
C PHE A 66 0.39 -6.40 -15.28
N ALA A 67 -0.24 -5.80 -16.29
CA ALA A 67 -1.20 -6.48 -17.17
C ALA A 67 -0.67 -7.80 -17.74
N HIS A 68 0.63 -7.88 -18.01
CA HIS A 68 1.31 -9.07 -18.53
C HIS A 68 1.56 -10.16 -17.47
N VAL A 69 1.58 -9.81 -16.19
CA VAL A 69 1.71 -10.76 -15.07
C VAL A 69 0.32 -11.20 -14.63
N LEU A 70 -0.57 -10.24 -14.40
CA LEU A 70 -1.95 -10.44 -13.94
C LEU A 70 -2.86 -10.74 -15.14
N THR A 71 -2.65 -11.89 -15.79
CA THR A 71 -3.44 -12.35 -16.93
C THR A 71 -3.76 -13.84 -16.84
N GLY A 72 -4.75 -14.28 -17.63
CA GLY A 72 -5.11 -15.69 -17.78
C GLY A 72 -5.46 -16.38 -16.46
N ARG A 73 -4.95 -17.61 -16.30
CA ARG A 73 -5.26 -18.47 -15.14
C ARG A 73 -4.81 -17.85 -13.81
N LEU A 74 -3.64 -17.23 -13.76
CA LEU A 74 -3.14 -16.61 -12.53
C LEU A 74 -4.09 -15.53 -12.02
N LEU A 75 -4.56 -14.64 -12.91
CA LEU A 75 -5.51 -13.59 -12.55
C LEU A 75 -6.79 -14.19 -11.97
N TRP A 76 -7.40 -15.17 -12.64
CA TRP A 76 -8.63 -15.79 -12.17
C TRP A 76 -8.45 -16.53 -10.84
N THR A 77 -7.35 -17.27 -10.67
CA THR A 77 -7.01 -17.92 -9.40
C THR A 77 -6.85 -16.87 -8.29
N ALA A 78 -6.11 -15.80 -8.54
CA ALA A 78 -5.92 -14.74 -7.56
C ALA A 78 -7.25 -14.06 -7.20
N LEU A 79 -8.09 -13.72 -8.19
CA LEU A 79 -9.41 -13.13 -7.95
C LEU A 79 -10.32 -14.05 -7.14
N ALA A 80 -10.33 -15.35 -7.43
CA ALA A 80 -11.13 -16.32 -6.67
C ALA A 80 -10.68 -16.41 -5.21
N LEU A 81 -9.37 -16.55 -4.97
CA LEU A 81 -8.79 -16.63 -3.63
C LEU A 81 -9.00 -15.34 -2.84
N VAL A 82 -8.79 -14.18 -3.47
CA VAL A 82 -8.97 -12.89 -2.81
C VAL A 82 -10.44 -12.60 -2.52
N THR A 83 -11.35 -13.00 -3.40
CA THR A 83 -12.79 -12.93 -3.13
C THR A 83 -13.17 -13.83 -1.94
N ALA A 84 -12.58 -15.02 -1.82
CA ALA A 84 -12.76 -15.86 -0.63
C ALA A 84 -12.20 -15.19 0.64
N ILE A 85 -11.08 -14.46 0.56
CA ILE A 85 -10.55 -13.65 1.67
C ILE A 85 -11.52 -12.54 2.06
N VAL A 86 -12.13 -11.85 1.10
CA VAL A 86 -13.17 -10.82 1.35
C VAL A 86 -14.29 -11.43 2.20
N PHE A 87 -14.80 -12.60 1.83
CA PHE A 87 -15.82 -13.30 2.62
C PHE A 87 -15.30 -13.69 4.01
N CYS A 88 -14.06 -14.18 4.13
CA CYS A 88 -13.48 -14.49 5.42
C CYS A 88 -13.42 -13.26 6.33
N ARG A 89 -13.06 -12.08 5.81
CA ARG A 89 -13.04 -10.83 6.57
C ARG A 89 -14.43 -10.40 7.04
N LEU A 90 -15.42 -10.47 6.15
CA LEU A 90 -16.82 -10.14 6.48
C LEU A 90 -17.39 -11.09 7.54
N LEU A 91 -16.93 -12.34 7.56
CA LEU A 91 -17.34 -13.37 8.53
C LEU A 91 -16.37 -13.49 9.74
N ALA A 92 -15.35 -12.63 9.84
CA ALA A 92 -14.30 -12.67 10.85
C ALA A 92 -13.53 -14.01 10.97
N LEU A 93 -13.38 -14.76 9.87
CA LEU A 93 -12.73 -16.06 9.80
C LEU A 93 -11.20 -15.94 9.58
N ARG A 94 -10.47 -15.75 10.68
CA ARG A 94 -9.01 -15.52 10.66
C ARG A 94 -8.17 -16.67 10.09
N VAL A 95 -8.44 -17.91 10.50
CA VAL A 95 -7.63 -19.07 10.08
C VAL A 95 -7.81 -19.36 8.58
N PRO A 96 -9.05 -19.44 8.03
CA PRO A 96 -9.24 -19.57 6.59
C PRO A 96 -8.61 -18.43 5.78
N GLU A 97 -8.69 -17.18 6.27
CA GLU A 97 -8.04 -16.03 5.62
C GLU A 97 -6.52 -16.23 5.50
N ILE A 98 -5.85 -16.72 6.56
CA ILE A 98 -4.42 -17.02 6.54
C ILE A 98 -4.12 -18.09 5.48
N VAL A 99 -4.89 -19.19 5.45
CA VAL A 99 -4.67 -20.26 4.46
C VAL A 99 -4.82 -19.73 3.02
N LEU A 100 -5.85 -18.93 2.77
CA LEU A 100 -6.09 -18.33 1.45
C LEU A 100 -4.98 -17.33 1.07
N CYS A 101 -4.49 -16.53 2.01
CA CYS A 101 -3.34 -15.63 1.84
C CYS A 101 -2.12 -16.40 1.32
N TYR A 102 -1.77 -17.50 1.97
CA TYR A 102 -0.68 -18.36 1.53
C TYR A 102 -0.98 -19.08 0.22
N GLY A 103 -2.26 -19.36 -0.09
CA GLY A 103 -2.70 -19.81 -1.41
C GLY A 103 -2.39 -18.81 -2.51
N VAL A 104 -2.64 -17.50 -2.28
CA VAL A 104 -2.30 -16.43 -3.23
C VAL A 104 -0.79 -16.35 -3.43
N LEU A 105 -0.01 -16.40 -2.35
CA LEU A 105 1.46 -16.41 -2.41
C LEU A 105 1.99 -17.64 -3.15
N ALA A 106 1.45 -18.83 -2.90
CA ALA A 106 1.83 -20.06 -3.58
C ALA A 106 1.54 -19.98 -5.08
N ALA A 107 0.37 -19.45 -5.47
CA ALA A 107 0.03 -19.20 -6.87
C ALA A 107 1.02 -18.22 -7.51
N GLY A 108 1.38 -17.14 -6.81
CA GLY A 108 2.40 -16.19 -7.25
C GLY A 108 3.78 -16.83 -7.43
N VAL A 109 4.24 -17.62 -6.46
CA VAL A 109 5.52 -18.34 -6.51
C VAL A 109 5.57 -19.28 -7.71
N TRP A 110 4.52 -20.09 -7.90
CA TRP A 110 4.46 -21.05 -9.00
C TRP A 110 4.60 -20.39 -10.38
N HIS A 111 4.08 -19.17 -10.55
CA HIS A 111 4.10 -18.47 -11.83
C HIS A 111 5.33 -17.57 -12.02
N ALA A 112 5.82 -16.92 -10.96
CA ALA A 112 6.84 -15.88 -11.08
C ALA A 112 8.27 -16.36 -10.73
N VAL A 113 8.41 -17.42 -9.92
CA VAL A 113 9.71 -17.85 -9.41
C VAL A 113 10.35 -18.89 -10.35
N PRO A 114 11.65 -18.75 -10.70
CA PRO A 114 12.34 -19.73 -11.54
C PRO A 114 12.33 -21.14 -10.91
N ARG A 115 12.24 -22.17 -11.75
CA ARG A 115 12.13 -23.60 -11.33
C ARG A 115 13.14 -24.01 -10.24
N ARG A 116 14.40 -23.58 -10.37
CA ARG A 116 15.48 -23.87 -9.38
C ARG A 116 15.22 -23.32 -7.98
N TRP A 117 14.39 -22.28 -7.85
CA TRP A 117 14.04 -21.63 -6.59
C TRP A 117 12.66 -22.06 -6.06
N LEU A 118 11.90 -22.88 -6.80
CA LEU A 118 10.55 -23.27 -6.37
C LEU A 118 10.55 -24.10 -5.09
N ALA A 119 11.47 -25.08 -4.96
CA ALA A 119 11.57 -25.89 -3.76
C ALA A 119 11.91 -25.06 -2.51
N PRO A 120 12.99 -24.23 -2.50
CA PRO A 120 13.27 -23.38 -1.34
C PRO A 120 12.18 -22.32 -1.09
N ALA A 121 11.57 -21.76 -2.13
CA ALA A 121 10.44 -20.84 -1.96
C ALA A 121 9.22 -21.53 -1.34
N GLY A 122 8.91 -22.75 -1.78
CA GLY A 122 7.82 -23.55 -1.23
C GLY A 122 8.05 -23.94 0.24
N LEU A 123 9.28 -24.34 0.59
CA LEU A 123 9.65 -24.60 1.99
C LEU A 123 9.54 -23.34 2.85
N GLY A 124 10.01 -22.20 2.35
CA GLY A 124 9.88 -20.91 3.03
C GLY A 124 8.41 -20.52 3.24
N LEU A 125 7.56 -20.69 2.22
CA LEU A 125 6.12 -20.45 2.33
C LEU A 125 5.45 -21.39 3.34
N ALA A 126 5.77 -22.68 3.33
CA ALA A 126 5.23 -23.65 4.27
C ALA A 126 5.62 -23.32 5.72
N GLY A 127 6.89 -22.97 5.96
CA GLY A 127 7.36 -22.53 7.27
C GLY A 127 6.65 -21.25 7.74
N ALA A 128 6.54 -20.25 6.86
CA ALA A 128 5.85 -19.01 7.19
C ALA A 128 4.35 -19.22 7.45
N ALA A 129 3.70 -20.12 6.69
CA ALA A 129 2.32 -20.52 6.91
C ALA A 129 2.13 -21.20 8.27
N ALA A 130 3.02 -22.14 8.63
CA ALA A 130 2.99 -22.81 9.92
C ALA A 130 3.13 -21.81 11.08
N VAL A 131 4.07 -20.86 10.98
CA VAL A 131 4.24 -19.79 11.98
C VAL A 131 2.98 -18.92 12.06
N SER A 132 2.43 -18.49 10.92
CA SER A 132 1.22 -17.65 10.89
C SER A 132 0.00 -18.34 11.48
N LEU A 133 -0.16 -19.65 11.23
CA LEU A 133 -1.25 -20.44 11.80
C LEU A 133 -1.08 -20.68 13.30
N THR A 134 0.17 -20.78 13.77
CA THR A 134 0.47 -20.89 15.21
C THR A 134 0.22 -19.56 15.93
N TRP A 135 0.47 -18.43 15.26
CA TRP A 135 0.34 -17.09 15.83
C TRP A 135 -0.55 -16.16 14.97
N PRO A 136 -1.87 -16.42 14.85
CA PRO A 136 -2.74 -15.68 13.93
C PRO A 136 -2.80 -14.17 14.19
N ALA A 137 -2.77 -13.74 15.45
CA ALA A 137 -2.78 -12.32 15.79
C ALA A 137 -1.53 -11.60 15.24
N TYR A 138 -0.36 -12.22 15.38
CA TYR A 138 0.90 -11.69 14.85
C TYR A 138 0.90 -11.66 13.33
N HIS A 139 0.28 -12.64 12.67
CA HIS A 139 0.13 -12.64 11.20
C HIS A 139 -0.50 -11.33 10.70
N PHE A 140 -1.62 -10.90 11.29
CA PHE A 140 -2.31 -9.69 10.87
C PHE A 140 -1.52 -8.41 11.17
N VAL A 141 -0.80 -8.37 12.30
CA VAL A 141 0.09 -7.25 12.62
C VAL A 141 1.19 -7.14 11.57
N VAL A 142 1.87 -8.25 11.27
CA VAL A 142 2.94 -8.29 10.26
C VAL A 142 2.39 -7.91 8.89
N LEU A 143 1.26 -8.48 8.49
CA LEU A 143 0.61 -8.20 7.22
C LEU A 143 0.28 -6.71 7.07
N ALA A 144 -0.30 -6.08 8.10
CA ALA A 144 -0.65 -4.66 8.08
C ALA A 144 0.58 -3.75 7.90
N HIS A 145 1.70 -4.07 8.56
CA HIS A 145 2.93 -3.28 8.42
C HIS A 145 3.62 -3.54 7.08
N LEU A 146 3.73 -4.82 6.67
CA LEU A 146 4.34 -5.17 5.40
C LEU A 146 3.60 -4.57 4.21
N HIS A 147 2.26 -4.51 4.26
CA HIS A 147 1.48 -3.85 3.21
C HIS A 147 1.85 -2.36 3.08
N ASN A 148 2.05 -1.65 4.19
CA ASN A 148 2.50 -0.25 4.12
C ASN A 148 3.93 -0.09 3.59
N VAL A 149 4.75 -1.15 3.60
CA VAL A 149 6.09 -1.17 3.00
C VAL A 149 6.04 -1.42 1.49
N VAL A 150 4.96 -2.01 0.96
CA VAL A 150 4.83 -2.37 -0.45
C VAL A 150 5.15 -1.23 -1.44
N PRO A 151 4.71 0.03 -1.22
CA PRO A 151 5.08 1.16 -2.09
C PRO A 151 6.58 1.32 -2.32
N LEU A 152 7.44 0.91 -1.37
CA LEU A 152 8.89 0.95 -1.51
C LEU A 152 9.34 0.16 -2.74
N PHE A 153 8.76 -1.01 -3.02
CA PHE A 153 9.17 -1.84 -4.15
C PHE A 153 8.82 -1.18 -5.48
N PHE A 154 7.66 -0.53 -5.58
CA PHE A 154 7.27 0.24 -6.76
C PHE A 154 8.15 1.49 -6.96
N LEU A 155 8.44 2.22 -5.89
CA LEU A 155 9.38 3.34 -5.93
C LEU A 155 10.80 2.88 -6.32
N TRP A 156 11.22 1.71 -5.84
CA TRP A 156 12.53 1.14 -6.15
C TRP A 156 12.62 0.72 -7.62
N GLU A 157 11.57 0.12 -8.17
CA GLU A 157 11.45 -0.16 -9.60
C GLU A 157 11.46 1.12 -10.42
N TRP A 158 10.64 2.10 -10.06
CA TRP A 158 10.58 3.40 -10.73
C TRP A 158 11.92 4.12 -10.71
N SER A 159 12.68 4.03 -9.61
CA SER A 159 14.01 4.66 -9.46
C SER A 159 15.03 4.16 -10.48
N ARG A 160 14.78 3.04 -11.17
CA ARG A 160 15.62 2.56 -12.28
C ARG A 160 15.67 3.56 -13.45
N ARG A 161 14.71 4.50 -13.54
CA ARG A 161 14.72 5.61 -14.50
C ARG A 161 15.76 6.69 -14.18
N LEU A 162 16.20 6.81 -12.92
CA LEU A 162 17.24 7.76 -12.48
C LEU A 162 18.63 7.14 -12.64
N ALA A 163 19.71 7.93 -12.75
CA ALA A 163 21.07 7.42 -12.88
C ALA A 163 22.00 7.86 -11.72
N GLY A 164 23.07 7.09 -11.48
CA GLY A 164 24.16 7.46 -10.56
C GLY A 164 23.71 7.95 -9.18
N ARG A 165 24.23 9.13 -8.78
CA ARG A 165 23.97 9.76 -7.47
C ARG A 165 22.51 10.10 -7.25
N GLU A 166 21.77 10.46 -8.30
CA GLU A 166 20.35 10.80 -8.21
C GLU A 166 19.50 9.60 -7.76
N ARG A 167 19.77 8.42 -8.34
CA ARG A 167 19.13 7.17 -7.92
C ARG A 167 19.46 6.83 -6.47
N ALA A 168 20.73 7.02 -6.06
CA ALA A 168 21.17 6.75 -4.70
C ALA A 168 20.46 7.66 -3.68
N LEU A 169 20.40 8.97 -3.95
CA LEU A 169 19.70 9.94 -3.08
C LEU A 169 18.20 9.63 -2.96
N PHE A 170 17.54 9.32 -4.08
CA PHE A 170 16.12 8.95 -4.07
C PHE A 170 15.88 7.71 -3.21
N ARG A 171 16.68 6.65 -3.39
CA ARG A 171 16.58 5.41 -2.62
C ARG A 171 16.89 5.61 -1.14
N ALA A 172 17.89 6.42 -0.81
CA ALA A 172 18.22 6.75 0.57
C ALA A 172 17.04 7.45 1.27
N ALA A 173 16.38 8.39 0.59
CA ALA A 173 15.16 9.02 1.11
C ALA A 173 14.04 7.99 1.35
N GLN A 174 13.86 7.03 0.44
CA GLN A 174 12.84 5.98 0.61
C GLN A 174 13.15 5.04 1.79
N LEU A 175 14.40 4.60 1.94
CA LEU A 175 14.81 3.79 3.09
C LEU A 175 14.70 4.57 4.40
N GLY A 176 14.97 5.87 4.36
CA GLY A 176 14.85 6.76 5.53
C GLY A 176 13.44 6.74 6.12
N TRP A 177 12.42 7.00 5.30
CA TRP A 177 11.06 6.97 5.83
C TRP A 177 10.56 5.54 6.08
N VAL A 178 10.89 4.54 5.25
CA VAL A 178 10.35 3.18 5.44
C VAL A 178 10.97 2.44 6.63
N LEU A 179 12.26 2.65 6.91
CA LEU A 179 13.00 1.86 7.91
C LEU A 179 13.44 2.71 9.09
N LEU A 180 14.14 3.83 8.84
CA LEU A 180 14.75 4.61 9.91
C LEU A 180 13.68 5.26 10.80
N VAL A 181 12.67 5.91 10.23
CA VAL A 181 11.62 6.58 11.02
C VAL A 181 10.82 5.59 11.89
N PRO A 182 10.31 4.45 11.36
CA PRO A 182 9.67 3.43 12.20
C PRO A 182 10.58 2.87 13.28
N ALA A 183 11.86 2.62 12.99
CA ALA A 183 12.81 2.14 14.00
C ALA A 183 12.97 3.15 15.15
N LEU A 184 13.09 4.45 14.85
CA LEU A 184 13.17 5.51 15.86
C LEU A 184 11.89 5.63 16.69
N LEU A 185 10.72 5.52 16.05
CA LEU A 185 9.42 5.50 16.73
C LEU A 185 9.32 4.31 17.70
N LEU A 186 9.65 3.09 17.24
CA LEU A 186 9.59 1.89 18.07
C LEU A 186 10.61 1.92 19.22
N ALA A 187 11.80 2.49 18.98
CA ALA A 187 12.83 2.70 19.99
C ALA A 187 12.43 3.72 21.07
N GLY A 188 11.34 4.47 20.88
CA GLY A 188 10.84 5.46 21.85
C GLY A 188 11.55 6.81 21.80
N VAL A 189 12.30 7.10 20.72
CA VAL A 189 13.02 8.39 20.56
C VAL A 189 12.06 9.58 20.60
N PHE A 190 10.80 9.38 20.20
CA PHE A 190 9.77 10.42 20.12
C PHE A 190 8.69 10.30 21.19
N ASP A 191 8.87 9.48 22.23
CA ASP A 191 7.89 9.33 23.32
C ASP A 191 7.43 10.66 23.94
N PRO A 192 8.31 11.66 24.19
CA PRO A 192 7.86 12.95 24.75
C PRO A 192 6.93 13.75 23.83
N LEU A 193 6.89 13.42 22.54
CA LEU A 193 6.07 14.10 21.53
C LEU A 193 4.78 13.34 21.22
N LEU A 194 4.68 12.07 21.61
CA LEU A 194 3.52 11.22 21.39
C LEU A 194 2.34 11.70 22.24
N ALA A 195 1.21 11.93 21.58
CA ALA A 195 -0.04 12.29 22.23
C ALA A 195 -1.07 11.18 22.06
N ASP A 196 -1.82 10.90 23.12
CA ASP A 196 -2.79 9.81 23.20
C ASP A 196 -4.01 10.01 22.27
N GLY A 197 -4.24 11.24 21.79
CA GLY A 197 -5.23 11.56 20.76
C GLY A 197 -6.27 12.60 21.18
N SER A 198 -7.28 12.79 20.33
CA SER A 198 -8.37 13.74 20.54
C SER A 198 -9.60 13.03 21.10
N ALA A 199 -10.21 13.57 22.16
CA ALA A 199 -11.43 13.05 22.77
C ALA A 199 -12.59 12.90 21.76
N ALA A 200 -12.69 13.84 20.80
CA ALA A 200 -13.71 13.78 19.76
C ALA A 200 -13.53 12.55 18.84
N VAL A 201 -12.29 12.22 18.49
CA VAL A 201 -12.00 11.05 17.64
C VAL A 201 -12.20 9.75 18.43
N VAL A 202 -11.87 9.75 19.73
CA VAL A 202 -12.15 8.61 20.61
C VAL A 202 -13.66 8.32 20.70
N ALA A 203 -14.48 9.36 20.87
CA ALA A 203 -15.93 9.22 20.90
C ALA A 203 -16.51 8.72 19.56
N PHE A 204 -15.88 9.09 18.44
CA PHE A 204 -16.33 8.72 17.10
C PHE A 204 -15.89 7.30 16.68
N ALA A 205 -14.62 6.96 16.85
CA ALA A 205 -14.00 5.77 16.25
C ALA A 205 -13.61 4.69 17.27
N GLY A 206 -13.63 4.99 18.56
CA GLY A 206 -13.17 4.11 19.63
C GLY A 206 -11.80 4.51 20.19
N THR A 207 -11.34 3.77 21.21
CA THR A 207 -10.12 4.11 21.95
C THR A 207 -8.85 3.83 21.12
N PRO A 208 -7.73 4.52 21.42
CA PRO A 208 -6.44 4.24 20.77
C PRO A 208 -6.06 2.75 20.81
N GLU A 209 -6.33 2.06 21.92
CA GLU A 209 -6.02 0.63 22.08
C GLU A 209 -6.85 -0.23 21.12
N SER A 210 -8.15 0.06 20.97
CA SER A 210 -9.02 -0.68 20.05
C SER A 210 -8.61 -0.53 18.58
N ILE A 211 -8.14 0.66 18.21
CA ILE A 211 -7.65 0.95 16.86
C ILE A 211 -6.25 0.39 16.64
N ALA A 212 -5.40 0.43 17.67
CA ALA A 212 -4.04 -0.10 17.64
C ALA A 212 -3.97 -1.64 17.69
N ALA A 213 -4.98 -2.31 18.25
CA ALA A 213 -4.98 -3.76 18.47
C ALA A 213 -4.64 -4.61 17.23
N PRO A 214 -5.14 -4.31 16.01
CA PRO A 214 -4.80 -5.09 14.81
C PRO A 214 -3.38 -4.83 14.28
N VAL A 215 -2.72 -3.77 14.78
CA VAL A 215 -1.41 -3.31 14.33
C VAL A 215 -0.39 -3.33 15.49
N SER A 216 -0.74 -3.89 16.63
CA SER A 216 0.15 -4.02 17.79
C SER A 216 0.30 -5.48 18.14
N PRO A 217 1.52 -5.99 18.33
CA PRO A 217 1.71 -7.36 18.79
C PRO A 217 1.02 -7.58 20.15
N PRO A 218 0.27 -8.68 20.33
CA PRO A 218 -0.46 -8.92 21.56
C PRO A 218 0.52 -9.11 22.73
N GLY A 219 0.21 -8.47 23.87
CA GLY A 219 1.01 -8.57 25.10
C GLY A 219 2.17 -7.56 25.19
N LEU A 220 2.37 -6.68 24.21
CA LEU A 220 3.37 -5.61 24.30
C LEU A 220 2.75 -4.30 24.81
N THR A 221 3.46 -3.62 25.71
CA THR A 221 3.06 -2.32 26.29
C THR A 221 3.39 -1.11 25.40
N ALA A 222 3.66 -1.32 24.12
CA ALA A 222 4.08 -0.30 23.15
C ALA A 222 2.99 0.06 22.11
N GLY A 223 1.72 -0.20 22.42
CA GLY A 223 0.61 -0.08 21.46
C GLY A 223 0.51 1.29 20.78
N LEU A 224 0.74 2.38 21.52
CA LEU A 224 0.72 3.73 20.95
C LEU A 224 1.86 3.98 19.96
N ARG A 225 3.06 3.43 20.21
CA ARG A 225 4.19 3.51 19.27
C ARG A 225 3.88 2.76 17.97
N PHE A 226 3.28 1.57 18.07
CA PHE A 226 2.83 0.81 16.91
C PHE A 226 1.72 1.55 16.12
N LEU A 227 0.78 2.18 16.82
CA LEU A 227 -0.24 3.01 16.16
C LEU A 227 0.39 4.20 15.43
N ALA A 228 1.38 4.86 16.03
CA ALA A 228 2.09 5.97 15.38
C ALA A 228 2.91 5.51 14.17
N VAL A 229 3.59 4.35 14.24
CA VAL A 229 4.27 3.73 13.09
C VAL A 229 3.27 3.44 11.99
N PHE A 230 2.14 2.82 12.32
CA PHE A 230 1.09 2.51 11.36
C PHE A 230 0.54 3.78 10.70
N ALA A 231 0.17 4.79 11.50
CA ALA A 231 -0.33 6.08 11.01
C ALA A 231 0.66 6.76 10.07
N PHE A 232 1.93 6.78 10.45
CA PHE A 232 3.01 7.38 9.66
C PHE A 232 3.21 6.63 8.33
N LEU A 233 3.37 5.31 8.37
CA LEU A 233 3.59 4.51 7.18
C LEU A 233 2.37 4.54 6.25
N GLN A 234 1.16 4.52 6.79
CA GLN A 234 -0.09 4.65 6.02
C GLN A 234 -0.20 6.03 5.35
N ALA A 235 0.16 7.11 6.05
CA ALA A 235 0.19 8.44 5.44
C ALA A 235 1.20 8.52 4.28
N MET A 236 2.40 7.96 4.45
CA MET A 236 3.39 7.88 3.38
C MET A 236 2.94 6.97 2.23
N HIS A 237 2.22 5.87 2.53
CA HIS A 237 1.58 5.02 1.55
C HIS A 237 0.61 5.82 0.66
N TYR A 238 -0.20 6.71 1.25
CA TYR A 238 -1.07 7.62 0.49
C TYR A 238 -0.30 8.66 -0.32
N VAL A 239 0.80 9.21 0.21
CA VAL A 239 1.68 10.11 -0.55
C VAL A 239 2.18 9.44 -1.83
N VAL A 240 2.49 8.15 -1.78
CA VAL A 240 2.95 7.42 -2.98
C VAL A 240 1.83 7.21 -3.99
N TRP A 241 0.70 6.65 -3.55
CA TRP A 241 -0.38 6.24 -4.47
C TRP A 241 -1.25 7.38 -4.97
N LEU A 242 -1.51 8.40 -4.15
CA LEU A 242 -2.30 9.58 -4.54
C LEU A 242 -1.44 10.72 -5.05
N GLY A 243 -0.21 10.82 -4.53
CA GLY A 243 0.72 11.90 -4.85
C GLY A 243 1.65 11.54 -6.00
N PHE A 244 2.57 10.62 -5.72
CA PHE A 244 3.75 10.38 -6.56
C PHE A 244 3.44 9.64 -7.86
N LEU A 245 2.91 8.42 -7.78
CA LEU A 245 2.78 7.55 -8.97
C LEU A 245 1.85 8.12 -10.05
N PRO A 246 0.69 8.73 -9.74
CA PRO A 246 -0.15 9.34 -10.78
C PRO A 246 0.53 10.48 -11.54
N ARG A 247 1.51 11.16 -10.93
CA ARG A 247 2.21 12.31 -11.51
C ARG A 247 3.50 11.92 -12.24
N PHE A 248 4.24 10.96 -11.70
CA PHE A 248 5.58 10.61 -12.17
C PHE A 248 5.66 9.25 -12.89
N ALA A 249 4.57 8.48 -12.91
CA ALA A 249 4.44 7.24 -13.66
C ALA A 249 3.05 7.12 -14.35
N PRO A 250 2.54 8.15 -15.05
CA PRO A 250 1.23 8.08 -15.69
C PRO A 250 1.16 6.99 -16.77
N ASP A 251 2.28 6.69 -17.42
CA ASP A 251 2.43 5.64 -18.43
C ASP A 251 2.14 4.24 -17.88
N ALA A 252 2.33 4.02 -16.58
CA ALA A 252 2.07 2.74 -15.93
C ALA A 252 0.59 2.33 -16.01
N ALA A 253 -0.34 3.27 -16.08
CA ALA A 253 -1.77 2.98 -16.19
C ALA A 253 -2.23 2.75 -17.65
N ALA A 254 -1.39 2.98 -18.67
CA ALA A 254 -1.82 3.03 -20.06
C ALA A 254 -2.50 1.73 -20.54
N ALA A 255 -1.96 0.56 -20.19
CA ALA A 255 -2.55 -0.73 -20.58
C ALA A 255 -3.89 -1.02 -19.88
N PHE A 256 -4.16 -0.41 -18.72
CA PHE A 256 -5.48 -0.46 -18.09
C PHE A 256 -6.45 0.44 -18.85
N GLU A 257 -6.06 1.67 -19.16
CA GLU A 257 -6.91 2.63 -19.86
C GLU A 257 -7.28 2.18 -21.27
N GLN A 258 -6.38 1.50 -21.97
CA GLN A 258 -6.67 0.88 -23.27
C GLN A 258 -7.72 -0.23 -23.17
N ARG A 259 -7.70 -1.03 -22.09
CA ARG A 259 -8.68 -2.11 -21.86
C ARG A 259 -10.01 -1.58 -21.33
N VAL A 260 -9.99 -0.47 -20.60
CA VAL A 260 -11.17 0.13 -19.97
C VAL A 260 -11.22 1.63 -20.27
N PRO A 261 -11.49 2.05 -21.53
CA PRO A 261 -11.38 3.45 -21.95
C PRO A 261 -12.35 4.39 -21.21
N TRP A 262 -13.48 3.86 -20.74
CA TRP A 262 -14.44 4.62 -19.96
C TRP A 262 -13.90 4.99 -18.56
N LEU A 263 -12.85 4.33 -18.06
CA LEU A 263 -12.13 4.67 -16.82
C LEU A 263 -10.78 5.37 -17.08
N ALA A 264 -10.60 6.03 -18.23
CA ALA A 264 -9.40 6.84 -18.47
C ALA A 264 -9.48 8.23 -17.82
N GLY A 265 -8.31 8.84 -17.59
CA GLY A 265 -8.19 10.24 -17.18
C GLY A 265 -8.69 10.54 -15.76
N TRP A 266 -9.60 11.49 -15.62
CA TRP A 266 -10.13 11.95 -14.31
C TRP A 266 -11.20 11.02 -13.72
N ARG A 267 -11.81 10.13 -14.52
CA ARG A 267 -12.96 9.33 -14.11
C ARG A 267 -12.65 8.35 -12.95
N PRO A 268 -11.48 7.70 -12.88
CA PRO A 268 -11.09 6.92 -11.69
C PRO A 268 -11.05 7.75 -10.41
N TRP A 269 -10.65 9.03 -10.49
CA TRP A 269 -10.65 9.92 -9.35
C TRP A 269 -12.07 10.20 -8.86
N ALA A 270 -12.98 10.48 -9.80
CA ALA A 270 -14.39 10.69 -9.46
C ALA A 270 -15.06 9.43 -8.91
N LEU A 271 -14.75 8.26 -9.48
CA LEU A 271 -15.22 6.98 -8.96
C LEU A 271 -14.71 6.75 -7.53
N GLY A 272 -13.41 6.94 -7.30
CA GLY A 272 -12.80 6.80 -5.98
C GLY A 272 -13.38 7.79 -4.97
N ALA A 273 -13.59 9.05 -5.36
CA ALA A 273 -14.21 10.07 -4.52
C ALA A 273 -15.68 9.74 -4.20
N ALA A 274 -16.47 9.33 -5.19
CA ALA A 274 -17.86 8.93 -4.98
C ALA A 274 -17.96 7.70 -4.04
N ALA A 275 -17.12 6.69 -4.26
CA ALA A 275 -17.08 5.52 -3.39
C ALA A 275 -16.56 5.87 -1.97
N ALA A 276 -15.62 6.81 -1.85
CA ALA A 276 -15.19 7.35 -0.56
C ALA A 276 -16.33 8.06 0.18
N LEU A 277 -17.18 8.83 -0.52
CA LEU A 277 -18.35 9.48 0.08
C LEU A 277 -19.38 8.46 0.57
N VAL A 278 -19.67 7.42 -0.21
CA VAL A 278 -20.58 6.34 0.19
C VAL A 278 -20.06 5.63 1.44
N LEU A 279 -18.78 5.26 1.45
CA LEU A 279 -18.18 4.60 2.60
C LEU A 279 -18.02 5.55 3.80
N GLY A 280 -17.78 6.84 3.53
CA GLY A 280 -17.81 7.92 4.52
C GLY A 280 -19.15 8.00 5.24
N GLY A 281 -20.26 7.88 4.52
CA GLY A 281 -21.59 7.77 5.10
C GLY A 281 -21.70 6.58 6.06
N LEU A 282 -21.17 5.42 5.68
CA LEU A 282 -21.14 4.25 6.56
C LEU A 282 -20.26 4.48 7.80
N PHE A 283 -19.09 5.10 7.66
CA PHE A 283 -18.24 5.46 8.80
C PHE A 283 -18.93 6.42 9.78
N LEU A 284 -19.77 7.33 9.28
CA LEU A 284 -20.52 8.28 10.12
C LEU A 284 -21.66 7.59 10.89
N VAL A 285 -22.25 6.53 10.35
CA VAL A 285 -23.32 5.76 11.00
C VAL A 285 -22.74 4.73 11.97
N ASP A 286 -21.76 3.95 11.53
CA ASP A 286 -21.08 2.92 12.30
C ASP A 286 -19.63 2.78 11.79
N TYR A 287 -18.70 3.35 12.54
CA TYR A 287 -17.28 3.31 12.20
C TYR A 287 -16.75 1.87 12.11
N GLY A 288 -17.20 0.96 12.97
CA GLY A 288 -16.76 -0.43 13.01
C GLY A 288 -17.17 -1.20 11.75
N GLN A 289 -18.43 -1.04 11.32
CA GLN A 289 -18.93 -1.62 10.07
C GLN A 289 -18.25 -0.98 8.85
N GLY A 290 -18.10 0.35 8.84
CA GLY A 290 -17.37 1.07 7.79
C GLY A 290 -15.95 0.55 7.63
N ARG A 291 -15.25 0.34 8.75
CA ARG A 291 -13.89 -0.21 8.78
C ARG A 291 -13.85 -1.65 8.28
N THR A 292 -14.81 -2.48 8.67
CA THR A 292 -14.89 -3.89 8.25
C THR A 292 -15.13 -3.98 6.74
N MET A 293 -16.10 -3.22 6.22
CA MET A 293 -16.40 -3.16 4.78
C MET A 293 -15.19 -2.64 3.99
N TYR A 294 -14.58 -1.55 4.46
CA TYR A 294 -13.34 -1.03 3.87
C TYR A 294 -12.26 -2.11 3.80
N GLN A 295 -11.96 -2.76 4.93
CA GLN A 295 -10.89 -3.76 5.02
C GLN A 295 -11.18 -4.97 4.13
N ALA A 296 -12.45 -5.37 4.00
CA ALA A 296 -12.85 -6.43 3.09
C ALA A 296 -12.54 -6.04 1.63
N LEU A 297 -12.95 -4.85 1.19
CA LEU A 297 -12.67 -4.35 -0.16
C LEU A 297 -11.18 -4.09 -0.41
N ALA A 298 -10.45 -3.61 0.59
CA ALA A 298 -9.01 -3.40 0.56
C ALA A 298 -8.22 -4.72 0.37
N SER A 299 -8.84 -5.88 0.59
CA SER A 299 -8.19 -7.16 0.25
C SER A 299 -7.82 -7.26 -1.23
N TYR A 300 -8.58 -6.64 -2.14
CA TYR A 300 -8.29 -6.74 -3.56
C TYR A 300 -6.93 -6.18 -3.93
N HIS A 301 -6.56 -4.97 -3.47
CA HIS A 301 -5.22 -4.46 -3.76
C HIS A 301 -4.16 -5.18 -2.92
N ALA A 302 -4.34 -5.25 -1.60
CA ALA A 302 -3.33 -5.80 -0.69
C ALA A 302 -2.85 -7.22 -1.05
N TYR A 303 -3.74 -8.11 -1.50
CA TYR A 303 -3.35 -9.48 -1.86
C TYR A 303 -2.97 -9.65 -3.33
N LEU A 304 -3.50 -8.84 -4.26
CA LEU A 304 -3.06 -8.86 -5.67
C LEU A 304 -1.64 -8.32 -5.84
N GLU A 305 -1.14 -7.55 -4.88
CA GLU A 305 0.25 -7.10 -4.86
C GLU A 305 1.25 -8.25 -4.68
N PHE A 306 0.89 -9.36 -4.01
CA PHE A 306 1.87 -10.42 -3.74
C PHE A 306 2.43 -11.09 -5.01
N PRO A 307 1.60 -11.56 -5.95
CA PRO A 307 2.12 -12.09 -7.22
C PRO A 307 2.93 -11.04 -7.99
N VAL A 308 2.54 -9.77 -7.91
CA VAL A 308 3.23 -8.65 -8.57
C VAL A 308 4.62 -8.41 -7.97
N LEU A 309 4.74 -8.41 -6.65
CA LEU A 309 6.01 -8.26 -5.95
C LEU A 309 6.96 -9.43 -6.25
N LEU A 310 6.45 -10.66 -6.24
CA LEU A 310 7.24 -11.82 -6.65
C LEU A 310 7.72 -11.68 -8.10
N ALA A 311 6.83 -11.25 -9.01
CA ALA A 311 7.23 -10.97 -10.38
C ALA A 311 8.30 -9.86 -10.46
N LEU A 312 8.19 -8.77 -9.69
CA LEU A 312 9.19 -7.70 -9.67
C LEU A 312 10.57 -8.16 -9.16
N LEU A 313 10.60 -9.05 -8.17
CA LEU A 313 11.83 -9.57 -7.58
C LEU A 313 12.54 -10.59 -8.47
N PHE A 314 11.77 -11.41 -9.19
CA PHE A 314 12.32 -12.52 -9.97
C PHE A 314 12.29 -12.31 -11.49
N ALA A 315 11.54 -11.34 -12.00
CA ALA A 315 11.60 -10.97 -13.41
C ALA A 315 12.98 -10.38 -13.72
N ARG A 316 13.60 -10.92 -14.77
CA ARG A 316 14.81 -10.33 -15.33
C ARG A 316 14.48 -8.90 -15.80
N PRO A 317 15.33 -7.90 -15.50
CA PRO A 317 15.17 -6.58 -16.10
C PRO A 317 15.11 -6.76 -17.62
N ARG A 318 14.00 -6.36 -18.25
CA ARG A 318 14.04 -6.16 -19.70
C ARG A 318 14.92 -4.92 -19.95
N PRO A 319 15.86 -4.97 -20.90
CA PRO A 319 16.48 -3.74 -21.38
C PRO A 319 15.35 -2.81 -21.85
N ALA A 320 15.45 -1.55 -21.44
CA ALA A 320 14.52 -0.49 -21.85
C ALA A 320 14.59 -0.27 -23.37
#